data_AF-A0A961MIV1-F1
#
_entry.id   AF-A0A961MIV1-F1
#
_cell.length_a   1.000
_cell.length_b   1.000
_cell.length_c   1.000
_cell.angle_alpha   90.00
_cell.angle_beta   90.00
_cell.angle_gamma   90.00
#
_symmetry.space_group_name_H-M   'P 1'
#
loop_
_entity.id
_entity.type
_entity.pdbx_description
1 polymer ?
#
loop_
_entity_poly.entity_id
_entity_poly.type
_entity_poly.pdbx_seq_one_letter_code
_entity_poly.pdbx_strand_id
1 'polypeptide(L)'
;ERLNLLETLAERVAERVLAEPQAMRVFVRIEKLDRGPGALGVEIVRSRAAIPVQGVAADGSAEALHPLVALLSNAAIAAPDLAQRLDRIEAAGLPVILAVGMPDEAVPQSGHRPTQRRIDLLAIEQNAWMLAARDPRCVVVSSRTEIDWAMKQGRTIVWAPSKIVLDAVDGPKAPARDAVALALWLAETLAATRLELHGDVSAPAGSRVPIAVVTR
;
A
#
# COMPACT_ATOMS: atom_id res chain seq x y z
N GLU A 1 32.49 -4.81 13.57
CA GLU A 1 31.24 -4.34 14.20
C GLU A 1 30.58 -5.53 14.90
N ARG A 2 30.34 -5.49 16.22
CA ARG A 2 29.57 -6.55 16.92
C ARG A 2 28.09 -6.22 16.74
N LEU A 3 27.38 -7.02 15.95
CA LEU A 3 25.93 -6.88 15.80
C LEU A 3 25.26 -7.33 17.10
N ASN A 4 24.60 -6.38 17.79
CA ASN A 4 24.07 -6.60 19.13
C ASN A 4 22.73 -7.36 19.17
N LEU A 5 22.13 -7.73 18.03
CA LEU A 5 20.86 -8.46 17.96
C LEU A 5 20.83 -9.38 16.70
N LEU A 6 20.35 -10.62 16.85
CA LEU A 6 20.24 -11.60 15.76
C LEU A 6 19.27 -11.12 14.67
N GLU A 7 18.28 -10.33 15.06
CA GLU A 7 17.32 -9.65 14.21
C GLU A 7 18.00 -8.71 13.22
N THR A 8 19.01 -7.94 13.66
CA THR A 8 19.75 -7.01 12.79
C THR A 8 20.60 -7.75 11.76
N LEU A 9 21.19 -8.89 12.16
CA LEU A 9 21.92 -9.74 11.22
C LEU A 9 20.96 -10.35 10.19
N ALA A 10 19.81 -10.84 10.63
CA ALA A 10 18.80 -11.39 9.75
C ALA A 10 18.32 -10.34 8.73
N GLU A 11 18.08 -9.10 9.17
CA GLU A 11 17.69 -7.99 8.29
C GLU A 11 18.76 -7.68 7.24
N ARG A 12 20.03 -7.55 7.64
CA ARG A 12 21.14 -7.29 6.70
C ARG A 12 21.31 -8.40 5.68
N VAL A 13 21.13 -9.66 6.08
CA VAL A 13 21.17 -10.81 5.15
C VAL A 13 20.01 -10.71 4.15
N ALA A 14 18.80 -10.39 4.63
CA ALA A 14 17.64 -10.24 3.77
C ALA A 14 17.83 -9.10 2.75
N GLU A 15 18.29 -7.93 3.18
CA GLU A 15 18.60 -6.79 2.30
C GLU A 15 19.62 -7.15 1.23
N ARG A 16 20.70 -7.85 1.61
CA ARG A 16 21.75 -8.28 0.68
C ARG A 16 21.20 -9.20 -0.41
N VAL A 17 20.35 -10.16 -0.04
CA VAL A 17 19.74 -11.10 -1.01
C VAL A 17 18.76 -10.37 -1.92
N LEU A 18 17.93 -9.47 -1.37
CA LEU A 18 16.93 -8.73 -2.15
C LEU A 18 17.51 -7.65 -3.06
N ALA A 19 18.79 -7.29 -2.91
CA ALA A 19 19.51 -6.45 -3.86
C ALA A 19 19.73 -7.12 -5.23
N GLU A 20 19.66 -8.46 -5.29
CA GLU A 20 19.81 -9.19 -6.55
C GLU A 20 18.55 -9.05 -7.43
N PRO A 21 18.66 -8.70 -8.73
CA PRO A 21 17.51 -8.43 -9.60
C PRO A 21 16.49 -9.57 -9.71
N GLN A 22 16.94 -10.81 -9.51
CA GLN A 22 16.13 -12.03 -9.59
C GLN A 22 15.49 -12.43 -8.25
N ALA A 23 15.94 -11.87 -7.12
CA ALA A 23 15.44 -12.22 -5.80
C ALA A 23 14.19 -11.39 -5.47
N MET A 24 13.03 -12.04 -5.41
CA MET A 24 11.76 -11.38 -5.08
C MET A 24 11.37 -11.51 -3.60
N ARG A 25 11.88 -12.53 -2.92
CA ARG A 25 11.55 -12.85 -1.54
C ARG A 25 12.67 -13.67 -0.92
N VAL A 26 12.90 -13.47 0.38
CA VAL A 26 13.90 -14.20 1.17
C VAL A 26 13.30 -14.58 2.52
N PHE A 27 13.60 -15.80 2.94
CA PHE A 27 13.32 -16.30 4.27
C PHE A 27 14.66 -16.45 4.98
N VAL A 28 14.87 -15.73 6.07
CA VAL A 28 16.12 -15.78 6.84
C VAL A 28 15.81 -16.39 8.19
N ARG A 29 16.38 -17.57 8.44
CA ARG A 29 16.32 -18.26 9.72
C ARG A 29 17.74 -18.36 10.28
N ILE A 30 17.98 -17.74 11.43
CA ILE A 30 19.26 -17.82 12.14
C ILE A 30 19.02 -18.60 13.42
N GLU A 31 19.72 -19.73 13.56
CA GLU A 31 19.65 -20.60 14.73
C GLU A 31 21.05 -20.93 15.24
N LYS A 32 21.19 -21.09 16.55
CA LYS A 32 22.44 -21.59 17.15
C LYS A 32 22.54 -23.09 16.91
N LEU A 33 23.70 -23.58 16.44
CA LEU A 33 23.97 -25.00 16.15
C LEU A 33 24.14 -25.89 17.41
N ASP A 34 23.51 -25.55 18.54
CA ASP A 34 23.68 -26.31 19.77
C ASP A 34 22.84 -27.59 19.78
N ARG A 35 23.48 -28.71 20.14
CA ARG A 35 22.85 -30.03 20.36
C ARG A 35 22.19 -30.13 21.75
N GLY A 36 21.34 -29.17 22.13
CA GLY A 36 20.64 -29.15 23.42
C GLY A 36 19.19 -28.66 23.29
N PRO A 37 18.26 -29.06 24.19
CA PRO A 37 16.84 -28.71 24.06
C PRO A 37 16.62 -27.21 24.32
N GLY A 38 16.32 -26.46 23.25
CA GLY A 38 15.95 -25.04 23.30
C GLY A 38 16.49 -24.25 22.10
N ALA A 39 15.67 -24.07 21.07
CA ALA A 39 16.06 -23.30 19.88
C ALA A 39 15.94 -21.79 20.15
N LEU A 40 17.06 -21.13 20.46
CA LEU A 40 17.19 -19.68 20.41
C LEU A 40 17.58 -19.28 18.98
N GLY A 41 16.67 -18.60 18.27
CA GLY A 41 16.87 -18.16 16.89
C GLY A 41 15.85 -17.11 16.46
N VAL A 42 16.07 -16.52 15.28
CA VAL A 42 15.14 -15.57 14.66
C VAL A 42 14.73 -16.08 13.29
N GLU A 43 13.48 -15.86 12.92
CA GLU A 43 12.97 -16.12 11.58
C GLU A 43 12.30 -14.86 11.06
N ILE A 44 12.75 -14.39 9.90
CA ILE A 44 12.12 -13.26 9.21
C ILE A 44 11.81 -13.64 7.76
N VAL A 45 10.77 -13.01 7.24
CA VAL A 45 10.42 -13.04 5.83
C VAL A 45 10.50 -11.63 5.31
N ARG A 46 11.22 -11.43 4.21
CA ARG A 46 11.28 -10.15 3.49
C ARG A 46 10.99 -10.38 2.03
N SER A 47 10.30 -9.43 1.44
CA SER A 47 10.00 -9.38 0.02
C SER A 47 10.69 -8.17 -0.57
N ARG A 48 11.11 -8.23 -1.83
CA ARG A 48 11.74 -7.10 -2.51
C ARG A 48 10.78 -5.92 -2.44
N ALA A 49 11.24 -4.78 -1.93
CA ALA A 49 10.52 -3.53 -2.11
C ALA A 49 10.30 -3.35 -3.62
N ALA A 50 9.12 -2.88 -4.04
CA ALA A 50 8.91 -2.61 -5.45
C ALA A 50 10.02 -1.66 -5.92
N ILE A 51 10.60 -1.94 -7.10
CA ILE A 51 11.56 -1.02 -7.72
C ILE A 51 10.86 0.35 -7.76
N PRO A 52 11.41 1.40 -7.12
CA PRO A 52 10.77 2.70 -7.10
C PRO A 52 10.52 3.17 -8.52
N VAL A 53 9.35 3.75 -8.77
CA VAL A 53 9.02 4.26 -10.09
C VAL A 53 10.00 5.37 -10.43
N GLN A 54 10.78 5.20 -11.49
CA GLN A 54 11.76 6.21 -11.89
C GLN A 54 11.07 7.29 -12.74
N GLY A 55 11.10 8.53 -12.25
CA GLY A 55 10.80 9.75 -12.99
C GLY A 55 12.07 10.40 -13.53
N VAL A 56 11.91 11.57 -14.14
CA VAL A 56 13.01 12.39 -14.65
C VAL A 56 12.98 13.73 -13.91
N ALA A 57 14.05 14.06 -13.20
CA ALA A 57 14.21 15.33 -12.50
C ALA A 57 14.43 16.49 -13.49
N ALA A 58 14.33 17.74 -13.00
CA ALA A 58 14.51 18.94 -13.82
C ALA A 58 15.90 19.04 -14.49
N ASP A 59 16.91 18.38 -13.92
CA ASP A 59 18.27 18.30 -14.47
C ASP A 59 18.49 17.08 -15.40
N GLY A 60 17.44 16.31 -15.69
CA GLY A 60 17.49 15.13 -16.54
C GLY A 60 17.97 13.86 -15.83
N SER A 61 18.27 13.91 -14.53
CA SER A 61 18.63 12.73 -13.74
C SER A 61 17.42 11.85 -13.44
N ALA A 62 17.67 10.56 -13.19
CA ALA A 62 16.63 9.64 -12.74
C ALA A 62 16.32 9.89 -11.27
N GLU A 63 15.05 10.13 -10.95
CA GLU A 63 14.59 10.38 -9.57
C GLU A 63 13.49 9.38 -9.21
N ALA A 64 13.55 8.81 -8.00
CA ALA A 64 12.51 7.93 -7.51
C ALA A 64 11.24 8.72 -7.18
N LEU A 65 10.13 8.38 -7.83
CA LEU A 65 8.82 8.94 -7.54
C LEU A 65 8.18 8.18 -6.38
N HIS A 66 7.81 8.94 -5.36
CA HIS A 66 7.13 8.45 -4.16
C HIS A 66 5.74 9.09 -4.08
N PRO A 67 4.65 8.29 -4.10
CA PRO A 67 3.32 8.86 -4.12
C PRO A 67 2.85 9.32 -2.74
N LEU A 68 1.84 10.17 -2.72
CA LEU A 68 0.93 10.36 -1.60
C LEU A 68 -0.23 9.37 -1.77
N VAL A 69 -0.44 8.48 -0.80
CA VAL A 69 -1.63 7.62 -0.77
C VAL A 69 -2.66 8.27 0.15
N ALA A 70 -3.86 8.55 -0.34
CA ALA A 70 -4.94 9.15 0.44
C ALA A 70 -6.11 8.17 0.55
N LEU A 71 -6.36 7.64 1.74
CA LEU A 71 -7.56 6.84 2.02
C LEU A 71 -8.73 7.78 2.33
N LEU A 72 -9.78 7.70 1.53
CA LEU A 72 -11.02 8.45 1.74
C LEU A 72 -12.09 7.53 2.36
N SER A 73 -12.64 7.95 3.50
CA SER A 73 -13.85 7.34 4.07
C SER A 73 -15.08 7.63 3.20
N ASN A 74 -16.13 6.82 3.31
CA ASN A 74 -17.39 7.05 2.56
C ASN A 74 -18.01 8.42 2.88
N ALA A 75 -17.90 8.87 4.13
CA ALA A 75 -18.31 10.23 4.50
C ALA A 75 -17.50 11.32 3.77
N ALA A 76 -16.19 11.14 3.60
CA ALA A 76 -15.34 12.05 2.82
C ALA A 76 -15.68 12.03 1.32
N ILE A 77 -15.96 10.85 0.75
CA ILE A 77 -16.40 10.70 -0.64
C ILE A 77 -17.77 11.37 -0.86
N ALA A 78 -18.69 11.23 0.09
CA ALA A 78 -20.02 11.79 0.02
C ALA A 78 -20.05 13.31 0.26
N ALA A 79 -19.00 13.88 0.85
CA ALA A 79 -18.97 15.28 1.27
C ALA A 79 -19.16 16.26 0.09
N PRO A 80 -19.91 17.36 0.28
CA PRO A 80 -20.10 18.37 -0.77
C PRO A 80 -18.80 19.09 -1.19
N ASP A 81 -17.81 19.13 -0.31
CA ASP A 81 -16.51 19.77 -0.50
C ASP A 81 -15.44 18.80 -1.04
N LEU A 82 -15.83 17.62 -1.56
CA LEU A 82 -14.89 16.62 -2.08
C LEU A 82 -13.87 17.22 -3.06
N ALA A 83 -14.31 18.02 -4.04
CA ALA A 83 -13.41 18.64 -5.01
C ALA A 83 -12.31 19.49 -4.33
N GLN A 84 -12.67 20.25 -3.30
CA GLN A 84 -11.73 21.08 -2.54
C GLN A 84 -10.80 20.24 -1.65
N ARG A 85 -11.24 19.06 -1.19
CA ARG A 85 -10.38 18.08 -0.52
C ARG A 85 -9.34 17.53 -1.51
N LEU A 86 -9.77 17.18 -2.71
CA LEU A 86 -8.87 16.69 -3.77
C LEU A 86 -7.86 17.75 -4.19
N ASP A 87 -8.27 19.01 -4.32
CA ASP A 87 -7.37 20.13 -4.62
C ASP A 87 -6.27 20.27 -3.55
N ARG A 88 -6.62 20.12 -2.26
CA ARG A 88 -5.64 20.15 -1.16
C ARG A 88 -4.65 18.97 -1.21
N ILE A 89 -5.11 17.79 -1.60
CA ILE A 89 -4.26 16.61 -1.75
C ILE A 89 -3.27 16.83 -2.91
N GLU A 90 -3.76 17.32 -4.06
CA GLU A 90 -2.92 17.61 -5.24
C GLU A 90 -1.92 18.75 -5.00
N ALA A 91 -2.27 19.73 -4.16
CA ALA A 91 -1.39 20.82 -3.77
C ALA A 91 -0.10 20.36 -3.06
N ALA A 92 -0.02 19.09 -2.63
CA ALA A 92 1.22 18.50 -2.14
C ALA A 92 2.32 18.37 -3.21
N GLY A 93 1.97 18.47 -4.51
CA GLY A 93 2.92 18.34 -5.62
C GLY A 93 3.49 16.95 -5.80
N LEU A 94 2.83 15.93 -5.24
CA LEU A 94 3.23 14.52 -5.31
C LEU A 94 2.28 13.76 -6.24
N PRO A 95 2.72 12.64 -6.86
CA PRO A 95 1.79 11.70 -7.47
C PRO A 95 0.75 11.22 -6.45
N VAL A 96 -0.54 11.30 -6.77
CA VAL A 96 -1.63 10.99 -5.84
C VAL A 96 -2.30 9.67 -6.20
N ILE A 97 -2.43 8.79 -5.20
CA ILE A 97 -3.20 7.55 -5.30
C ILE A 97 -4.32 7.59 -4.25
N LEU A 98 -5.56 7.67 -4.72
CA LEU A 98 -6.75 7.62 -3.88
C LEU A 98 -7.11 6.16 -3.59
N ALA A 99 -7.21 5.81 -2.31
CA ALA A 99 -7.71 4.54 -1.83
C ALA A 99 -9.08 4.75 -1.19
N VAL A 100 -9.92 3.71 -1.22
CA VAL A 100 -11.26 3.71 -0.61
C VAL A 100 -11.47 2.45 0.19
N GLY A 101 -12.44 2.49 1.10
CA GLY A 101 -12.85 1.33 1.90
C GLY A 101 -14.02 0.56 1.29
N MET A 102 -14.63 -0.29 2.11
CA MET A 102 -15.89 -0.96 1.76
C MET A 102 -16.99 0.08 1.48
N PRO A 103 -17.90 -0.19 0.52
CA PRO A 103 -19.10 0.61 0.34
C PRO A 103 -20.02 0.50 1.57
N ASP A 104 -20.96 1.45 1.72
CA ASP A 104 -21.97 1.40 2.79
C ASP A 104 -23.06 0.36 2.49
N GLU A 105 -23.25 0.01 1.22
CA GLU A 105 -24.19 -1.00 0.78
C GLU A 105 -23.80 -2.42 1.22
N ALA A 106 -24.82 -3.27 1.35
CA ALA A 106 -24.62 -4.66 1.74
C ALA A 106 -23.83 -5.44 0.69
N VAL A 107 -22.75 -6.08 1.13
CA VAL A 107 -21.90 -6.92 0.28
C VAL A 107 -22.34 -8.38 0.35
N PRO A 108 -22.46 -9.09 -0.79
CA PRO A 108 -22.85 -10.50 -0.81
C PRO A 108 -21.97 -11.38 0.08
N GLN A 109 -22.60 -12.36 0.74
CA GLN A 109 -21.91 -13.30 1.62
C GLN A 109 -21.87 -14.70 0.98
N SER A 110 -20.69 -15.19 0.63
CA SER A 110 -20.53 -16.49 -0.05
C SER A 110 -20.53 -17.69 0.90
N GLY A 111 -20.32 -17.46 2.20
CA GLY A 111 -20.10 -18.52 3.19
C GLY A 111 -18.74 -19.21 3.11
N HIS A 112 -17.84 -18.81 2.20
CA HIS A 112 -16.53 -19.44 2.00
C HIS A 112 -15.40 -18.41 1.93
N ARG A 113 -14.42 -18.49 2.84
CA ARG A 113 -13.41 -17.42 3.06
C ARG A 113 -12.64 -17.01 1.79
N PRO A 114 -12.07 -17.92 0.97
CA PRO A 114 -11.40 -17.54 -0.28
C PRO A 114 -12.26 -16.83 -1.32
N THR A 115 -13.56 -17.13 -1.38
CA THR A 115 -14.48 -16.46 -2.32
C THR A 115 -14.97 -15.15 -1.71
N GLN A 116 -15.20 -15.09 -0.40
CA GLN A 116 -15.55 -13.85 0.29
C GLN A 116 -14.48 -12.78 0.11
N ARG A 117 -13.19 -13.14 0.23
CA ARG A 117 -12.08 -12.21 -0.01
C ARG A 117 -12.14 -11.56 -1.39
N ARG A 118 -12.54 -12.29 -2.44
CA ARG A 118 -12.68 -11.75 -3.80
C ARG A 118 -13.90 -10.84 -3.90
N ILE A 119 -15.02 -11.22 -3.29
CA ILE A 119 -16.22 -10.37 -3.22
C ILE A 119 -15.91 -9.05 -2.50
N ASP A 120 -15.21 -9.10 -1.37
CA ASP A 120 -14.84 -7.91 -0.61
C ASP A 120 -13.93 -6.98 -1.43
N LEU A 121 -12.94 -7.52 -2.16
CA LEU A 121 -12.08 -6.73 -3.05
C LEU A 121 -12.88 -6.10 -4.20
N LEU A 122 -13.80 -6.83 -4.82
CA LEU A 122 -14.71 -6.31 -5.85
C LEU A 122 -15.64 -5.22 -5.30
N ALA A 123 -16.09 -5.33 -4.04
CA ALA A 123 -16.89 -4.30 -3.40
C ALA A 123 -16.10 -3.01 -3.20
N ILE A 124 -14.82 -3.10 -2.82
CA ILE A 124 -13.94 -1.92 -2.74
C ILE A 124 -13.76 -1.29 -4.13
N GLU A 125 -13.63 -2.09 -5.19
CA GLU A 125 -13.59 -1.57 -6.57
C GLU A 125 -14.88 -0.88 -6.98
N GLN A 126 -16.04 -1.39 -6.58
CA GLN A 126 -17.31 -0.69 -6.80
C GLN A 126 -17.31 0.68 -6.12
N ASN A 127 -16.81 0.76 -4.88
CA ASN A 127 -16.69 2.03 -4.18
C ASN A 127 -15.67 2.99 -4.85
N ALA A 128 -14.62 2.44 -5.48
CA ALA A 128 -13.69 3.23 -6.28
C ALA A 128 -14.39 3.88 -7.49
N TRP A 129 -15.30 3.15 -8.14
CA TRP A 129 -16.15 3.70 -9.20
C TRP A 129 -17.15 4.74 -8.69
N MET A 130 -17.67 4.58 -7.47
CA MET A 130 -18.51 5.59 -6.83
C MET A 130 -17.75 6.89 -6.61
N LEU A 131 -16.48 6.84 -6.16
CA LEU A 131 -15.61 8.02 -6.09
C LEU A 131 -15.33 8.61 -7.49
N ALA A 132 -15.02 7.76 -8.46
CA ALA A 132 -14.75 8.20 -9.84
C ALA A 132 -15.91 8.96 -10.49
N ALA A 133 -17.15 8.62 -10.14
CA ALA A 133 -18.34 9.32 -10.62
C ALA A 133 -18.51 10.73 -10.01
N ARG A 134 -17.79 11.05 -8.93
CA ARG A 134 -17.94 12.32 -8.19
C ARG A 134 -17.05 13.44 -8.70
N ASP A 135 -15.90 13.13 -9.30
CA ASP A 135 -14.95 14.12 -9.83
C ASP A 135 -14.22 13.56 -11.06
N PRO A 136 -14.14 14.31 -12.18
CA PRO A 136 -13.53 13.83 -13.44
C PRO A 136 -12.02 13.51 -13.32
N ARG A 137 -11.33 13.97 -12.29
CA ARG A 137 -9.91 13.63 -12.07
C ARG A 137 -9.71 12.21 -11.55
N CYS A 138 -10.74 11.61 -10.97
CA CYS A 138 -10.68 10.30 -10.31
C CYS A 138 -10.75 9.16 -11.34
N VAL A 139 -9.62 8.84 -11.97
CA VAL A 139 -9.52 7.72 -12.93
C VAL A 139 -9.19 6.42 -12.21
N VAL A 140 -10.04 5.39 -12.34
CA VAL A 140 -9.81 4.09 -11.71
C VAL A 140 -8.76 3.29 -12.48
N VAL A 141 -7.76 2.75 -11.77
CA VAL A 141 -6.71 1.88 -12.31
C VAL A 141 -6.54 0.64 -11.45
N SER A 142 -6.17 -0.48 -12.07
CA SER A 142 -6.13 -1.79 -11.38
C SER A 142 -4.76 -2.45 -11.37
N SER A 143 -3.87 -2.06 -12.27
CA SER A 143 -2.57 -2.71 -12.45
C SER A 143 -1.41 -1.83 -12.01
N ARG A 144 -0.29 -2.49 -11.69
CA ARG A 144 0.94 -1.79 -11.30
C ARG A 144 1.47 -0.89 -12.42
N THR A 145 1.41 -1.36 -13.67
CA THR A 145 1.87 -0.60 -14.83
C THR A 145 1.05 0.67 -15.05
N GLU A 146 -0.27 0.62 -14.83
CA GLU A 146 -1.13 1.81 -14.90
C GLU A 146 -0.80 2.81 -13.79
N ILE A 147 -0.58 2.35 -12.56
CA ILE A 147 -0.15 3.20 -11.43
C ILE A 147 1.19 3.87 -11.76
N ASP A 148 2.19 3.09 -12.20
CA ASP A 148 3.51 3.62 -12.54
C ASP A 148 3.44 4.65 -13.67
N TRP A 149 2.60 4.41 -14.68
CA TRP A 149 2.37 5.35 -15.77
C TRP A 149 1.69 6.63 -15.27
N ALA A 150 0.62 6.52 -14.48
CA ALA A 150 -0.09 7.67 -13.93
C ALA A 150 0.82 8.53 -13.03
N MET A 151 1.66 7.90 -12.22
CA MET A 151 2.63 8.59 -11.38
C MET A 151 3.62 9.42 -12.20
N LYS A 152 4.15 8.85 -13.29
CA LYS A 152 5.05 9.57 -14.21
C LYS A 152 4.39 10.76 -14.91
N GLN A 153 3.07 10.71 -15.09
CA GLN A 153 2.29 11.80 -15.69
C GLN A 153 1.75 12.78 -14.64
N GLY A 154 2.05 12.59 -13.36
CA GLY A 154 1.50 13.41 -12.27
C GLY A 154 -0.03 13.34 -12.16
N ARG A 155 -0.65 12.23 -12.63
CA ARG A 155 -2.11 12.08 -12.64
C ARG A 155 -2.58 11.44 -11.33
N THR A 156 -3.59 12.05 -10.72
CA THR A 156 -4.38 11.43 -9.65
C THR A 156 -5.13 10.21 -10.18
N ILE A 157 -5.05 9.09 -9.47
CA ILE A 157 -5.81 7.88 -9.79
C ILE A 157 -6.56 7.36 -8.57
N VAL A 158 -7.59 6.54 -8.80
CA VAL A 158 -8.27 5.75 -7.77
C VAL A 158 -7.85 4.30 -7.93
N TRP A 159 -7.41 3.68 -6.85
CA TRP A 159 -6.92 2.31 -6.89
C TRP A 159 -8.04 1.27 -6.79
N ALA A 160 -8.13 0.40 -7.79
CA ALA A 160 -8.92 -0.83 -7.78
C ALA A 160 -8.05 -2.02 -7.31
N PRO A 161 -8.27 -2.57 -6.10
CA PRO A 161 -7.26 -3.41 -5.44
C PRO A 161 -7.15 -4.84 -5.93
N SER A 162 -8.18 -5.43 -6.55
CA SER A 162 -8.26 -6.90 -6.71
C SER A 162 -7.05 -7.47 -7.44
N LYS A 163 -6.69 -6.87 -8.58
CA LYS A 163 -5.59 -7.37 -9.40
C LYS A 163 -4.27 -7.37 -8.64
N ILE A 164 -3.84 -6.21 -8.15
CA ILE A 164 -2.57 -6.08 -7.41
C ILE A 164 -2.55 -6.97 -6.16
N VAL A 165 -3.66 -7.04 -5.41
CA VAL A 165 -3.74 -7.81 -4.16
C VAL A 165 -3.77 -9.32 -4.40
N LEU A 166 -4.37 -9.79 -5.50
CA LEU A 166 -4.44 -11.21 -5.84
C LEU A 166 -3.17 -11.70 -6.53
N ASP A 167 -2.50 -10.82 -7.29
CA ASP A 167 -1.23 -11.13 -7.95
C ASP A 167 -0.03 -11.02 -6.98
N ALA A 168 -0.21 -10.39 -5.81
CA ALA A 168 0.85 -10.18 -4.84
C ALA A 168 1.34 -11.48 -4.17
N VAL A 169 2.62 -11.79 -4.34
CA VAL A 169 3.32 -12.86 -3.61
C VAL A 169 3.31 -12.60 -2.10
N ASP A 170 3.43 -11.33 -1.70
CA ASP A 170 3.35 -10.88 -0.32
C ASP A 170 2.25 -9.83 -0.16
N GLY A 171 1.01 -10.29 -0.32
CA GLY A 171 -0.17 -9.44 -0.19
C GLY A 171 -0.48 -9.01 1.26
N PRO A 172 -1.46 -8.12 1.42
CA PRO A 172 -1.91 -7.63 2.73
C PRO A 172 -2.34 -8.80 3.62
N LYS A 173 -1.87 -8.81 4.87
CA LYS A 173 -2.19 -9.85 5.87
C LYS A 173 -3.54 -9.61 6.55
N ALA A 174 -3.94 -8.35 6.65
CA ALA A 174 -5.24 -7.98 7.19
C ALA A 174 -6.38 -8.42 6.25
N PRO A 175 -7.61 -8.58 6.78
CA PRO A 175 -8.78 -8.78 5.94
C PRO A 175 -8.93 -7.66 4.90
N ALA A 176 -9.46 -7.98 3.71
CA ALA A 176 -9.67 -6.97 2.65
C ALA A 176 -10.55 -5.79 3.14
N ARG A 177 -11.48 -6.07 4.06
CA ARG A 177 -12.37 -5.07 4.66
C ARG A 177 -11.66 -4.06 5.56
N ASP A 178 -10.42 -4.31 5.96
CA ASP A 178 -9.58 -3.34 6.67
C ASP A 178 -8.94 -2.38 5.67
N ALA A 179 -9.67 -1.32 5.36
CA ALA A 179 -9.26 -0.33 4.37
C ALA A 179 -7.94 0.36 4.72
N VAL A 180 -7.69 0.59 6.02
CA VAL A 180 -6.47 1.24 6.50
C VAL A 180 -5.27 0.32 6.29
N ALA A 181 -5.37 -0.94 6.69
CA ALA A 181 -4.30 -1.90 6.49
C ALA A 181 -4.03 -2.16 5.00
N LEU A 182 -5.07 -2.14 4.16
CA LEU A 182 -4.94 -2.30 2.72
C LEU A 182 -4.25 -1.10 2.06
N ALA A 183 -4.65 0.13 2.42
CA ALA A 183 -4.02 1.36 1.94
C ALA A 183 -2.58 1.48 2.44
N LEU A 184 -2.31 1.11 3.70
CA LEU A 184 -0.97 1.08 4.26
C LEU A 184 -0.08 0.07 3.53
N TRP A 185 -0.58 -1.14 3.27
CA TRP A 185 0.17 -2.14 2.50
C TRP A 185 0.55 -1.61 1.12
N LEU A 186 -0.36 -0.93 0.42
CA LEU A 186 -0.05 -0.30 -0.87
C LEU A 186 1.00 0.81 -0.71
N ALA A 187 0.83 1.68 0.28
CA ALA A 187 1.73 2.80 0.57
C ALA A 187 3.16 2.29 0.85
N GLU A 188 3.32 1.25 1.67
CA GLU A 188 4.62 0.63 1.92
C GLU A 188 5.18 -0.06 0.67
N THR A 189 4.33 -0.74 -0.11
CA THR A 189 4.73 -1.40 -1.37
C THR A 189 5.24 -0.39 -2.41
N LEU A 190 4.72 0.83 -2.39
CA LEU A 190 5.11 1.92 -3.29
C LEU A 190 6.19 2.84 -2.71
N ALA A 191 6.65 2.59 -1.47
CA ALA A 191 7.48 3.53 -0.73
C ALA A 191 6.88 4.95 -0.75
N ALA A 192 5.58 5.08 -0.47
CA ALA A 192 4.87 6.34 -0.46
C ALA A 192 5.54 7.35 0.47
N THR A 193 5.54 8.63 0.07
CA THR A 193 6.02 9.73 0.91
C THR A 193 5.25 9.79 2.22
N ARG A 194 3.93 9.53 2.16
CA ARG A 194 3.04 9.38 3.32
C ARG A 194 1.71 8.73 2.94
N LEU A 195 1.01 8.26 3.95
CA LEU A 195 -0.40 7.88 3.91
C LEU A 195 -1.25 8.95 4.63
N GLU A 196 -2.26 9.48 3.96
CA GLU A 196 -3.26 10.35 4.57
C GLU A 196 -4.57 9.61 4.79
N LEU A 197 -5.16 9.77 5.97
CA LEU A 197 -6.44 9.17 6.35
C LEU A 197 -7.49 10.28 6.44
N HIS A 198 -8.45 10.31 5.52
CA HIS A 198 -9.45 11.38 5.40
C HIS A 198 -10.83 10.94 5.93
N GLY A 199 -11.25 11.59 7.01
CA GLY A 199 -12.51 11.32 7.71
C GLY A 199 -12.31 10.56 9.02
N ASP A 200 -13.37 9.89 9.51
CA ASP A 200 -13.36 9.18 10.80
C ASP A 200 -12.64 7.82 10.66
N VAL A 201 -11.32 7.89 10.52
CA VAL A 201 -10.45 6.74 10.28
C VAL A 201 -9.20 6.87 11.14
N SER A 202 -8.91 5.84 11.93
CA SER A 202 -7.78 5.81 12.84
C SER A 202 -6.51 5.23 12.21
N ALA A 203 -5.37 5.82 12.55
CA ALA A 203 -4.07 5.27 12.16
C ALA A 203 -3.79 3.94 12.88
N PRO A 204 -3.19 2.94 12.19
CA PRO A 204 -2.78 1.69 12.80
C PRO A 204 -1.50 1.90 13.63
N ALA A 205 -1.27 1.00 14.59
CA ALA A 205 -0.02 0.98 15.36
C ALA A 205 1.11 0.38 14.51
N GLY A 206 2.20 1.13 14.33
CA GLY A 206 3.36 0.72 13.54
C GLY A 206 3.15 0.93 12.05
N SER A 207 3.99 1.77 11.44
CA SER A 207 3.98 2.06 10.01
C SER A 207 5.39 2.35 9.53
N ARG A 208 5.75 1.86 8.35
CA ARG A 208 7.02 2.21 7.69
C ARG A 208 6.93 3.50 6.87
N VAL A 209 5.71 4.02 6.66
CA VAL A 209 5.45 5.30 6.02
C VAL A 209 4.84 6.30 7.02
N PRO A 210 5.15 7.60 6.94
CA PRO A 210 4.45 8.60 7.76
C PRO A 210 2.94 8.54 7.55
N ILE A 211 2.16 8.64 8.63
CA ILE A 211 0.69 8.67 8.57
C ILE A 211 0.19 10.01 9.10
N ALA A 212 -0.68 10.67 8.34
CA ALA A 212 -1.38 11.87 8.75
C ALA A 212 -2.89 11.60 8.80
N VAL A 213 -3.53 11.93 9.93
CA VAL A 213 -4.99 11.87 10.06
C VAL A 213 -5.54 13.26 9.75
N VAL A 214 -6.38 13.35 8.71
CA VAL A 214 -7.01 14.59 8.26
C VAL A 214 -8.49 14.54 8.68
N THR A 215 -8.77 15.16 9.81
CA THR A 215 -10.13 15.34 10.31
C THR A 215 -10.65 16.72 9.89
N ARG A 216 -11.66 16.71 9.00
CA ARG A 216 -12.35 17.87 8.38
C ARG A 216 -11.63 18.51 7.19
#